data_AF-A0A9P5J213-F1
#
_entry.id   AF-A0A9P5J213-F1
#
_cell.length_a   1.000
_cell.length_b   1.000
_cell.length_c   1.000
_cell.angle_alpha   90.00
_cell.angle_beta   90.00
_cell.angle_gamma   90.00
#
_symmetry.space_group_name_H-M   'P 1'
#
loop_
_entity.id
_entity.type
_entity.pdbx_description
1 polymer ?
#
loop_
_entity_poly.entity_id
_entity_poly.type
_entity_poly.pdbx_seq_one_letter_code
_entity_poly.pdbx_strand_id
1 'polypeptide(L)'
;MILGSTRILPVQYEVLLQHRGERSARSDHPRLLGLADPLAQASPASREPPRCSDEGPSPLHRQRPEAHPAKLIEPSSPKRACCSDKSLMTVCKARATSTSSLTASSASSAAPQTTSAGNTQLNNCPSLFSCPSKAKMTADFKQMRNTYGARYVRQYGNCDGEPADMLDKMIEAAYANGMGVVATLWLGWDASDTTWKTRKAHMEATIKNNPLAPYVIRSFDVGTEPLMDQPVNPSSVLIPMIKEVKAIAEPKGVQVGISELRYSYGLVGSSVSSQIFSLGDYVHAHELPFLSGSATTGSAAWPSLQSDLKWFSQQSNGKKITLTETGWPRNTAEWKSGSKNAVASTSSSEGWMNVLNDHCSDMKSIAGKGGVGWFWSTWNDGDIPGYGVVDSSGKATFSFKGVTC
;
A
#
# COMPACT_ATOMS: atom_id res chain seq x y z
N MET A 1 22.31 -3.24 9.84
CA MET A 1 22.71 -4.12 8.72
C MET A 1 22.32 -5.55 9.07
N ILE A 2 21.44 -6.17 8.29
CA ILE A 2 21.28 -7.62 8.20
C ILE A 2 21.35 -7.92 6.70
N LEU A 3 22.31 -8.73 6.27
CA LEU A 3 22.46 -9.12 4.87
C LEU A 3 21.82 -10.49 4.64
N GLY A 4 21.08 -10.60 3.54
CA GLY A 4 20.86 -11.82 2.75
C GLY A 4 20.41 -13.09 3.48
N SER A 5 19.14 -13.46 3.31
CA SER A 5 18.74 -14.87 3.33
C SER A 5 17.95 -15.23 2.07
N THR A 6 18.67 -15.40 0.96
CA THR A 6 18.11 -15.94 -0.28
C THR A 6 17.74 -17.41 -0.05
N ARG A 7 16.46 -17.70 0.21
CA ARG A 7 15.95 -19.08 0.33
C ARG A 7 14.65 -19.28 -0.44
N ILE A 8 14.84 -19.77 -1.67
CA ILE A 8 13.82 -20.48 -2.44
C ILE A 8 13.29 -21.65 -1.59
N LEU A 9 11.96 -21.79 -1.50
CA LEU A 9 11.28 -23.00 -1.03
C LEU A 9 10.15 -23.36 -2.01
N PRO A 10 9.73 -24.64 -2.08
CA PRO A 10 9.29 -25.22 -3.34
C PRO A 10 7.78 -25.24 -3.60
N VAL A 11 7.46 -25.43 -4.89
CA VAL A 11 6.14 -25.79 -5.43
C VAL A 11 5.64 -27.13 -4.87
N GLN A 12 4.34 -27.24 -4.60
CA GLN A 12 3.60 -28.51 -4.53
C GLN A 12 2.12 -28.34 -4.93
N TYR A 13 1.53 -29.35 -5.56
CA TYR A 13 0.15 -29.42 -6.07
C TYR A 13 -0.40 -30.85 -5.88
N GLU A 14 -1.68 -31.04 -5.50
CA GLU A 14 -2.32 -32.38 -5.60
C GLU A 14 -3.89 -32.35 -5.68
N VAL A 15 -4.40 -32.09 -6.89
CA VAL A 15 -5.26 -32.98 -7.72
C VAL A 15 -6.52 -33.71 -7.14
N LEU A 16 -7.70 -33.40 -7.73
CA LEU A 16 -8.98 -34.17 -7.86
C LEU A 16 -9.86 -34.44 -6.60
N LEU A 17 -11.18 -34.72 -6.66
CA LEU A 17 -12.08 -35.19 -7.76
C LEU A 17 -13.49 -34.48 -7.78
N GLN A 18 -14.38 -34.88 -8.70
CA GLN A 18 -15.65 -34.23 -9.07
C GLN A 18 -16.92 -34.66 -8.28
N HIS A 19 -17.96 -33.80 -8.23
CA HIS A 19 -19.26 -34.15 -8.87
C HIS A 19 -20.17 -32.93 -9.22
N ARG A 20 -21.30 -33.19 -9.89
CA ARG A 20 -22.17 -32.21 -10.60
C ARG A 20 -23.47 -31.84 -9.85
N GLY A 21 -24.02 -30.67 -10.18
CA GLY A 21 -25.47 -30.34 -10.14
C GLY A 21 -25.75 -28.90 -9.69
N GLU A 22 -26.68 -28.13 -10.25
CA GLU A 22 -27.47 -28.23 -11.51
C GLU A 22 -27.72 -26.81 -12.09
N ARG A 23 -28.48 -26.66 -13.19
CA ARG A 23 -28.73 -25.36 -13.85
C ARG A 23 -30.19 -24.92 -13.75
N SER A 24 -30.43 -23.64 -13.47
CA SER A 24 -31.56 -22.84 -14.00
C SER A 24 -31.36 -21.35 -13.65
N ALA A 25 -31.93 -20.35 -14.33
CA ALA A 25 -31.92 -19.93 -15.75
C ALA A 25 -32.85 -18.71 -15.88
N ARG A 26 -32.72 -17.90 -16.96
CA ARG A 26 -33.47 -16.64 -17.25
C ARG A 26 -33.03 -15.46 -16.36
N SER A 27 -32.48 -14.35 -16.88
CA SER A 27 -32.94 -13.35 -17.89
C SER A 27 -33.85 -12.28 -17.25
N ASP A 28 -33.67 -10.98 -17.49
CA ASP A 28 -33.87 -10.31 -18.79
C ASP A 28 -33.00 -9.04 -19.00
N HIS A 29 -32.94 -8.57 -20.25
CA HIS A 29 -32.42 -7.27 -20.66
C HIS A 29 -33.59 -6.30 -20.99
N PRO A 30 -33.33 -4.99 -21.02
CA PRO A 30 -33.45 -4.31 -22.31
C PRO A 30 -32.19 -3.53 -22.71
N ARG A 31 -32.10 -3.22 -24.00
CA ARG A 31 -31.20 -2.21 -24.59
C ARG A 31 -31.96 -0.88 -24.69
N LEU A 32 -31.25 0.24 -24.91
CA LEU A 32 -31.26 1.01 -26.17
C LEU A 32 -30.48 2.35 -26.05
N LEU A 33 -29.84 2.71 -27.18
CA LEU A 33 -29.49 4.02 -27.77
C LEU A 33 -29.74 5.33 -26.96
N GLY A 34 -28.94 6.40 -27.08
CA GLY A 34 -27.72 6.65 -27.87
C GLY A 34 -27.70 8.05 -28.55
N LEU A 35 -26.51 8.58 -28.91
CA LEU A 35 -26.25 9.78 -29.76
C LEU A 35 -26.72 11.15 -29.18
N ALA A 36 -26.12 12.32 -29.48
CA ALA A 36 -24.84 12.68 -30.12
C ALA A 36 -24.41 14.12 -29.70
N ASP A 37 -23.17 14.50 -30.06
CA ASP A 37 -22.59 15.86 -29.95
C ASP A 37 -22.75 16.62 -31.29
N PRO A 38 -22.76 17.98 -31.33
CA PRO A 38 -21.75 18.65 -32.18
C PRO A 38 -21.28 20.06 -31.75
N LEU A 39 -19.95 20.21 -31.62
CA LEU A 39 -19.03 21.13 -32.34
C LEU A 39 -19.39 22.59 -32.74
N ALA A 40 -18.32 23.40 -32.87
CA ALA A 40 -18.17 24.74 -33.48
C ALA A 40 -18.50 25.97 -32.58
N GLN A 41 -17.85 27.14 -32.69
CA GLN A 41 -16.71 27.60 -33.53
C GLN A 41 -15.88 28.70 -32.78
N ALA A 42 -14.89 29.37 -33.40
CA ALA A 42 -13.85 30.11 -32.65
C ALA A 42 -13.35 31.47 -33.24
N SER A 43 -12.82 32.32 -32.34
CA SER A 43 -11.79 33.38 -32.58
C SER A 43 -12.25 34.66 -33.36
N PRO A 44 -11.43 35.75 -33.51
CA PRO A 44 -10.08 36.00 -32.97
C PRO A 44 -9.74 37.44 -32.43
N ALA A 45 -8.54 37.54 -31.83
CA ALA A 45 -7.53 38.62 -31.94
C ALA A 45 -7.70 40.06 -31.36
N SER A 46 -6.66 40.48 -30.60
CA SER A 46 -5.97 41.77 -30.76
C SER A 46 -4.50 41.70 -30.27
N ARG A 47 -3.57 42.40 -30.94
CA ARG A 47 -2.18 42.68 -30.46
C ARG A 47 -2.18 44.07 -29.73
N GLU A 48 -1.10 44.69 -29.23
CA GLU A 48 0.36 44.60 -29.43
C GLU A 48 1.10 45.26 -28.22
N PRO A 49 2.43 45.10 -28.02
CA PRO A 49 3.21 45.68 -26.89
C PRO A 49 3.94 46.99 -27.36
N PRO A 50 5.08 47.49 -26.79
CA PRO A 50 5.83 47.17 -25.56
C PRO A 50 6.25 48.40 -24.70
N ARG A 51 7.04 48.18 -23.64
CA ARG A 51 8.11 49.12 -23.20
C ARG A 51 9.12 48.46 -22.25
N CYS A 52 10.38 48.91 -22.33
CA CYS A 52 11.46 48.60 -21.39
C CYS A 52 12.10 49.92 -20.91
N SER A 53 12.64 49.95 -19.70
CA SER A 53 13.67 50.91 -19.26
C SER A 53 14.27 50.46 -17.94
N ASP A 54 15.60 50.57 -17.83
CA ASP A 54 16.41 50.19 -16.67
C ASP A 54 16.36 51.24 -15.53
N GLU A 55 16.79 50.87 -14.32
CA GLU A 55 17.89 51.54 -13.57
C GLU A 55 18.15 50.89 -12.18
N GLY A 56 19.31 51.22 -11.59
CA GLY A 56 19.71 50.94 -10.21
C GLY A 56 20.68 52.04 -9.74
N PRO A 57 21.60 51.85 -8.77
CA PRO A 57 21.76 50.72 -7.83
C PRO A 57 22.09 51.12 -6.36
N SER A 58 21.98 50.16 -5.41
CA SER A 58 22.74 50.12 -4.13
C SER A 58 22.52 51.26 -3.09
N PRO A 59 23.18 51.25 -1.90
CA PRO A 59 23.77 50.14 -1.11
C PRO A 59 23.36 50.15 0.40
N LEU A 60 23.66 49.08 1.17
CA LEU A 60 24.51 49.14 2.39
C LEU A 60 24.57 47.86 3.27
N HIS A 61 25.66 47.78 4.03
CA HIS A 61 26.15 46.74 4.96
C HIS A 61 25.16 46.06 5.94
N ARG A 62 25.46 44.77 6.26
CA ARG A 62 26.14 44.40 7.53
C ARG A 62 26.87 43.04 7.46
N GLN A 63 27.59 42.70 8.53
CA GLN A 63 28.77 41.82 8.51
C GLN A 63 28.53 40.37 8.98
N ARG A 64 29.51 39.51 8.66
CA ARG A 64 29.81 38.19 9.25
C ARG A 64 29.99 38.29 10.79
N PRO A 65 29.89 37.17 11.51
CA PRO A 65 31.14 36.50 11.90
C PRO A 65 31.16 34.99 11.60
N GLU A 66 32.26 34.33 11.98
CA GLU A 66 32.69 33.01 11.50
C GLU A 66 32.66 31.93 12.60
N ALA A 67 32.52 30.67 12.21
CA ALA A 67 32.77 29.52 13.10
C ALA A 67 33.23 28.26 12.32
N HIS A 68 34.48 27.85 12.55
CA HIS A 68 35.08 26.60 12.10
C HIS A 68 36.24 26.24 13.05
N PRO A 69 36.72 24.98 13.12
CA PRO A 69 36.04 23.73 12.80
C PRO A 69 36.11 22.70 13.96
N ALA A 70 35.28 21.65 13.92
CA ALA A 70 35.45 20.48 14.78
C ALA A 70 36.06 19.32 13.98
N LYS A 71 37.23 18.82 14.41
CA LYS A 71 37.78 17.55 13.90
C LYS A 71 37.02 16.39 14.53
N LEU A 72 36.58 15.42 13.72
CA LEU A 72 36.26 14.08 14.18
C LEU A 72 37.40 13.13 13.82
N ILE A 73 37.66 12.17 14.71
CA ILE A 73 38.76 11.21 14.61
C ILE A 73 38.16 9.84 14.31
N GLU A 74 38.66 9.15 13.29
CA GLU A 74 38.31 7.75 13.03
C GLU A 74 39.02 6.82 14.04
N PRO A 75 38.29 5.94 14.73
CA PRO A 75 38.86 4.76 15.35
C PRO A 75 38.84 3.60 14.34
N SER A 76 40.00 3.21 13.84
CA SER A 76 40.14 1.96 13.10
C SER A 76 39.90 0.75 14.01
N SER A 77 39.48 -0.39 13.45
CA SER A 77 39.33 -1.64 14.20
C SER A 77 39.66 -2.87 13.33
N PRO A 78 40.27 -3.93 13.90
CA PRO A 78 41.03 -4.91 13.13
C PRO A 78 40.21 -6.09 12.60
N LYS A 79 40.68 -6.68 11.50
CA LYS A 79 40.18 -7.94 10.93
C LYS A 79 40.54 -9.14 11.81
N ARG A 80 39.58 -10.02 12.09
CA ARG A 80 39.65 -11.46 12.49
C ARG A 80 38.21 -12.02 12.47
N ALA A 81 37.92 -13.31 12.32
CA ALA A 81 38.59 -14.44 11.64
C ALA A 81 37.54 -15.57 11.49
N CYS A 82 37.73 -16.51 10.55
CA CYS A 82 36.76 -17.59 10.31
C CYS A 82 36.96 -18.81 11.22
N CYS A 83 35.86 -19.37 11.72
CA CYS A 83 35.60 -20.77 12.14
C CYS A 83 34.07 -20.89 12.34
N SER A 84 33.27 -21.84 11.81
CA SER A 84 33.27 -23.32 11.92
C SER A 84 33.34 -23.82 13.37
N ASP A 85 32.44 -24.69 13.86
CA ASP A 85 31.95 -25.92 13.22
C ASP A 85 30.48 -26.31 13.61
N LYS A 86 30.09 -27.57 13.38
CA LYS A 86 28.75 -28.17 13.47
C LYS A 86 28.53 -29.02 14.75
N SER A 87 27.45 -29.82 14.71
CA SER A 87 26.98 -30.83 15.69
C SER A 87 26.11 -30.25 16.83
N LEU A 88 25.15 -30.98 17.42
CA LEU A 88 24.82 -32.42 17.41
C LEU A 88 23.33 -32.67 17.06
N MET A 89 22.86 -33.94 17.07
CA MET A 89 21.58 -34.37 16.48
C MET A 89 20.90 -35.51 17.27
N THR A 90 19.56 -35.49 17.39
CA THR A 90 18.67 -36.59 17.89
C THR A 90 18.83 -37.01 19.39
N VAL A 91 17.92 -37.71 20.09
CA VAL A 91 16.53 -38.24 19.87
C VAL A 91 15.75 -38.10 21.20
N CYS A 92 14.40 -37.97 21.20
CA CYS A 92 13.47 -38.84 21.98
C CYS A 92 11.97 -38.49 21.78
N LYS A 93 11.04 -39.41 22.15
CA LYS A 93 9.64 -39.42 21.66
C LYS A 93 8.67 -40.25 22.53
N ALA A 94 7.70 -39.62 23.23
CA ALA A 94 6.44 -40.22 23.76
C ALA A 94 5.59 -39.18 24.56
N ARG A 95 4.28 -39.35 24.91
CA ARG A 95 3.11 -39.99 24.25
C ARG A 95 1.80 -39.79 25.08
N ALA A 96 0.86 -38.96 24.61
CA ALA A 96 -0.59 -38.92 25.00
C ALA A 96 -0.92 -38.62 26.51
N THR A 97 -2.15 -38.44 27.02
CA THR A 97 -3.55 -38.72 26.55
C THR A 97 -4.59 -37.80 27.28
N SER A 98 -5.90 -37.97 27.00
CA SER A 98 -7.11 -37.33 27.63
C SER A 98 -7.39 -35.86 27.22
N THR A 99 -8.60 -35.36 26.88
CA THR A 99 -10.03 -35.57 27.27
C THR A 99 -10.39 -35.00 28.65
N SER A 100 -11.42 -34.17 28.88
CA SER A 100 -12.58 -33.71 28.07
C SER A 100 -12.96 -32.25 28.48
N SER A 101 -14.10 -31.59 28.22
CA SER A 101 -15.47 -31.95 27.79
C SER A 101 -16.20 -30.74 27.15
N LEU A 102 -17.54 -30.80 26.95
CA LEU A 102 -18.41 -29.74 26.43
C LEU A 102 -19.28 -29.11 27.53
N THR A 103 -19.58 -27.82 27.43
CA THR A 103 -20.85 -27.22 27.89
C THR A 103 -21.33 -26.17 26.88
N ALA A 104 -22.65 -25.98 26.78
CA ALA A 104 -23.27 -24.98 25.91
C ALA A 104 -24.51 -24.39 26.62
N SER A 105 -24.79 -23.10 26.40
CA SER A 105 -25.97 -22.45 26.95
C SER A 105 -26.52 -21.35 26.02
N SER A 106 -27.80 -21.49 25.68
CA SER A 106 -28.79 -20.43 25.37
C SER A 106 -28.34 -19.14 24.66
N ALA A 107 -28.83 -18.95 23.44
CA ALA A 107 -28.87 -17.64 22.79
C ALA A 107 -29.89 -16.70 23.47
N SER A 108 -29.71 -15.39 23.26
CA SER A 108 -30.75 -14.37 23.44
C SER A 108 -30.83 -13.52 22.16
N SER A 109 -32.04 -13.22 21.71
CA SER A 109 -32.28 -12.53 20.43
C SER A 109 -32.28 -11.01 20.59
N ALA A 110 -31.42 -10.32 19.83
CA ALA A 110 -31.57 -8.90 19.53
C ALA A 110 -31.83 -8.73 18.02
N ALA A 111 -32.73 -7.82 17.65
CA ALA A 111 -33.07 -7.54 16.26
C ALA A 111 -31.85 -6.99 15.48
N PRO A 112 -31.76 -7.22 14.16
CA PRO A 112 -30.66 -6.71 13.36
C PRO A 112 -30.69 -5.18 13.31
N GLN A 113 -29.84 -4.54 14.10
CA GLN A 113 -29.44 -3.16 13.86
C GLN A 113 -28.82 -3.10 12.45
N THR A 114 -29.32 -2.20 11.60
CA THR A 114 -28.73 -1.92 10.30
C THR A 114 -27.38 -1.24 10.49
N THR A 115 -26.32 -2.04 10.64
CA THR A 115 -24.95 -1.54 10.77
C THR A 115 -24.60 -0.65 9.59
N SER A 116 -24.06 0.53 9.86
CA SER A 116 -23.43 1.36 8.84
C SER A 116 -22.40 0.52 8.07
N ALA A 117 -22.49 0.52 6.73
CA ALA A 117 -21.62 -0.31 5.92
C ALA A 117 -20.14 0.05 6.18
N GLY A 118 -19.42 -0.88 6.83
CA GLY A 118 -18.01 -0.74 7.17
C GLY A 118 -17.18 -0.62 5.90
N ASN A 119 -16.66 0.57 5.63
CA ASN A 119 -15.91 0.85 4.42
C ASN A 119 -14.44 0.41 4.60
N THR A 120 -14.16 -0.87 4.43
CA THR A 120 -12.79 -1.40 4.49
C THR A 120 -12.00 -1.08 3.19
N GLN A 121 -10.67 -1.08 3.27
CA GLN A 121 -9.77 -1.13 2.11
C GLN A 121 -8.68 -2.17 2.38
N LEU A 122 -8.23 -2.92 1.38
CA LEU A 122 -7.39 -4.12 1.56
C LEU A 122 -6.26 -4.18 0.53
N ASN A 123 -5.05 -4.52 0.99
CA ASN A 123 -3.91 -4.76 0.11
C ASN A 123 -3.98 -6.17 -0.47
N ASN A 124 -4.12 -6.27 -1.78
CA ASN A 124 -3.82 -7.48 -2.52
C ASN A 124 -2.35 -7.42 -2.93
N CYS A 125 -1.53 -8.34 -2.44
CA CYS A 125 -0.14 -8.48 -2.88
C CYS A 125 -0.03 -9.75 -3.72
N PRO A 126 -0.20 -9.68 -5.06
CA PRO A 126 0.24 -10.75 -5.95
C PRO A 126 1.70 -11.05 -5.62
N SER A 127 1.99 -12.26 -5.16
CA SER A 127 3.38 -12.66 -4.94
C SER A 127 4.12 -12.61 -6.28
N LEU A 128 5.38 -12.18 -6.25
CA LEU A 128 6.25 -12.07 -7.43
C LEU A 128 6.47 -13.43 -8.14
N PHE A 129 5.99 -14.52 -7.56
CA PHE A 129 6.19 -15.90 -8.00
C PHE A 129 4.87 -16.69 -8.17
N SER A 130 3.70 -16.10 -7.87
CA SER A 130 2.40 -16.77 -7.98
C SER A 130 1.26 -15.78 -8.29
N CYS A 131 1.03 -15.54 -9.57
CA CYS A 131 0.09 -14.54 -10.03
C CYS A 131 -1.38 -15.02 -10.00
N PRO A 132 -2.30 -14.23 -9.41
CA PRO A 132 -3.69 -14.64 -9.27
C PRO A 132 -4.42 -14.51 -10.61
N SER A 133 -5.08 -15.58 -11.04
CA SER A 133 -5.94 -15.53 -12.23
C SER A 133 -7.07 -14.51 -12.06
N LYS A 134 -7.61 -13.96 -13.16
CA LYS A 134 -8.79 -13.07 -13.14
C LYS A 134 -9.96 -13.70 -12.36
N ALA A 135 -10.13 -15.03 -12.42
CA ALA A 135 -11.14 -15.74 -11.65
C ALA A 135 -10.87 -15.71 -10.13
N LYS A 136 -9.62 -15.92 -9.70
CA LYS A 136 -9.20 -15.80 -8.29
C LYS A 136 -9.42 -14.37 -7.79
N MET A 137 -8.92 -13.35 -8.51
CA MET A 137 -9.14 -11.94 -8.17
C MET A 137 -10.64 -11.59 -8.11
N THR A 138 -11.46 -12.07 -9.05
CA THR A 138 -12.91 -11.83 -9.03
C THR A 138 -13.59 -12.46 -7.80
N ALA A 139 -13.15 -13.63 -7.35
CA ALA A 139 -13.66 -14.29 -6.15
C ALA A 139 -13.18 -13.60 -4.86
N ASP A 140 -11.89 -13.24 -4.78
CA ASP A 140 -11.32 -12.48 -3.67
C ASP A 140 -12.04 -11.14 -3.50
N PHE A 141 -12.14 -10.35 -4.56
CA PHE A 141 -12.77 -9.03 -4.51
C PHE A 141 -14.27 -9.14 -4.19
N LYS A 142 -14.94 -10.22 -4.60
CA LYS A 142 -16.32 -10.52 -4.17
C LYS A 142 -16.40 -10.77 -2.66
N GLN A 143 -15.44 -11.46 -2.06
CA GLN A 143 -15.39 -11.70 -0.62
C GLN A 143 -15.01 -10.42 0.15
N MET A 144 -13.98 -9.69 -0.30
CA MET A 144 -13.62 -8.36 0.21
C MET A 144 -14.85 -7.44 0.26
N ARG A 145 -15.58 -7.34 -0.86
CA ARG A 145 -16.75 -6.47 -1.02
C ARG A 145 -17.91 -6.86 -0.11
N ASN A 146 -18.32 -8.13 -0.15
CA ASN A 146 -19.58 -8.57 0.45
C ASN A 146 -19.45 -9.06 1.90
N THR A 147 -18.26 -9.50 2.32
CA THR A 147 -18.01 -9.98 3.69
C THR A 147 -17.42 -8.88 4.57
N TYR A 148 -16.51 -8.06 4.02
CA TYR A 148 -15.77 -7.04 4.77
C TYR A 148 -16.15 -5.60 4.38
N GLY A 149 -17.17 -5.43 3.52
CA GLY A 149 -17.68 -4.12 3.09
C GLY A 149 -16.72 -3.31 2.22
N ALA A 150 -15.65 -3.92 1.71
CA ALA A 150 -14.54 -3.19 1.11
C ALA A 150 -14.96 -2.33 -0.08
N ARG A 151 -14.33 -1.17 -0.25
CA ARG A 151 -14.55 -0.29 -1.43
C ARG A 151 -13.37 -0.26 -2.39
N TYR A 152 -12.17 -0.45 -1.87
CA TYR A 152 -10.93 -0.33 -2.64
C TYR A 152 -10.01 -1.51 -2.35
N VAL A 153 -9.31 -1.93 -3.41
CA VAL A 153 -8.20 -2.89 -3.32
C VAL A 153 -6.94 -2.21 -3.85
N ARG A 154 -5.82 -2.37 -3.14
CA ARG A 154 -4.51 -1.91 -3.61
C ARG A 154 -3.76 -3.07 -4.25
N GLN A 155 -3.08 -2.81 -5.36
CA GLN A 155 -2.04 -3.68 -5.93
C GLN A 155 -0.70 -3.28 -5.31
N TYR A 156 0.04 -4.21 -4.70
CA TYR A 156 1.38 -3.92 -4.17
C TYR A 156 2.49 -4.18 -5.21
N GLY A 157 2.69 -5.45 -5.55
CA GLY A 157 3.72 -5.93 -6.48
C GLY A 157 3.26 -6.01 -7.93
N ASN A 158 4.17 -6.38 -8.81
CA ASN A 158 3.90 -6.60 -10.23
C ASN A 158 4.09 -8.08 -10.59
N CYS A 159 3.32 -8.56 -11.57
CA CYS A 159 3.39 -9.94 -12.03
C CYS A 159 4.37 -10.05 -13.20
N ASP A 160 5.65 -10.20 -12.87
CA ASP A 160 6.72 -10.30 -13.86
C ASP A 160 6.78 -11.72 -14.47
N GLY A 161 6.97 -11.81 -15.79
CA GLY A 161 6.93 -13.07 -16.54
C GLY A 161 5.52 -13.50 -16.99
N GLU A 162 4.46 -12.98 -16.38
CA GLU A 162 3.08 -13.10 -16.87
C GLU A 162 2.80 -12.13 -18.04
N PRO A 163 1.69 -12.29 -18.77
CA PRO A 163 1.27 -11.36 -19.81
C PRO A 163 1.00 -9.94 -19.26
N ALA A 164 1.15 -8.94 -20.14
CA ALA A 164 1.07 -7.52 -19.81
C ALA A 164 -0.28 -7.03 -19.24
N ASP A 165 -1.33 -7.85 -19.33
CA ASP A 165 -2.73 -7.56 -19.01
C ASP A 165 -3.10 -7.76 -17.53
N MET A 166 -2.13 -7.99 -16.63
CA MET A 166 -2.43 -8.27 -15.22
C MET A 166 -3.14 -7.13 -14.48
N LEU A 167 -2.80 -5.86 -14.80
CA LEU A 167 -3.57 -4.71 -14.29
C LEU A 167 -4.95 -4.60 -14.96
N ASP A 168 -5.08 -4.96 -16.25
CA ASP A 168 -6.38 -4.99 -16.94
C ASP A 168 -7.31 -6.05 -16.30
N LYS A 169 -6.82 -7.27 -16.08
CA LYS A 169 -7.51 -8.35 -15.36
C LYS A 169 -7.97 -7.92 -13.96
N MET A 170 -7.14 -7.14 -13.25
CA MET A 170 -7.47 -6.60 -11.93
C MET A 170 -8.55 -5.49 -12.01
N ILE A 171 -8.45 -4.59 -12.98
CA ILE A 171 -9.46 -3.54 -13.25
C ILE A 171 -10.81 -4.17 -13.58
N GLU A 172 -10.86 -5.18 -14.45
CA GLU A 172 -12.09 -5.90 -14.80
C GLU A 172 -12.70 -6.65 -13.60
N ALA A 173 -11.87 -7.32 -12.79
CA ALA A 173 -12.31 -8.02 -11.58
C ALA A 173 -12.85 -7.06 -10.50
N ALA A 174 -12.25 -5.86 -10.38
CA ALA A 174 -12.69 -4.82 -9.45
C ALA A 174 -14.00 -4.18 -9.93
N TYR A 175 -14.09 -3.84 -11.22
CA TYR A 175 -15.32 -3.33 -11.86
C TYR A 175 -16.50 -4.29 -11.66
N ALA A 176 -16.30 -5.58 -11.92
CA ALA A 176 -17.34 -6.61 -11.76
C ALA A 176 -17.84 -6.79 -10.32
N ASN A 177 -17.10 -6.29 -9.32
CA ASN A 177 -17.47 -6.31 -7.90
C ASN A 177 -17.78 -4.91 -7.32
N GLY A 178 -17.82 -3.85 -8.14
CA GLY A 178 -18.07 -2.48 -7.68
C GLY A 178 -16.98 -1.92 -6.76
N MET A 179 -15.73 -2.35 -6.93
CA MET A 179 -14.56 -1.86 -6.21
C MET A 179 -13.71 -0.94 -7.09
N GLY A 180 -13.02 0.01 -6.45
CA GLY A 180 -11.94 0.78 -7.10
C GLY A 180 -10.56 0.16 -6.85
N VAL A 181 -9.58 0.54 -7.67
CA VAL A 181 -8.19 0.09 -7.60
C VAL A 181 -7.28 1.26 -7.22
N VAL A 182 -6.38 1.01 -6.27
CA VAL A 182 -5.13 1.77 -6.11
C VAL A 182 -4.03 0.92 -6.74
N ALA A 183 -3.41 1.41 -7.81
CA ALA A 183 -2.39 0.66 -8.53
C ALA A 183 -1.00 1.19 -8.15
N THR A 184 0.01 0.32 -8.17
CA THR A 184 1.41 0.70 -7.86
C THR A 184 2.33 0.19 -8.96
N LEU A 185 3.22 1.06 -9.43
CA LEU A 185 4.40 0.65 -10.20
C LEU A 185 5.44 0.16 -9.20
N TRP A 186 5.58 -1.15 -9.04
CA TRP A 186 6.67 -1.68 -8.22
C TRP A 186 8.02 -1.47 -8.93
N LEU A 187 8.94 -0.76 -8.27
CA LEU A 187 10.22 -0.34 -8.87
C LEU A 187 11.34 -1.36 -8.69
N GLY A 188 11.16 -2.37 -7.84
CA GLY A 188 12.19 -3.32 -7.42
C GLY A 188 12.70 -3.03 -6.01
N TRP A 189 13.61 -3.88 -5.52
CA TRP A 189 14.23 -3.76 -4.18
C TRP A 189 15.53 -2.95 -4.16
N ASP A 190 16.23 -2.85 -5.28
CA ASP A 190 17.51 -2.15 -5.39
C ASP A 190 17.77 -1.68 -6.83
N ALA A 191 18.82 -0.87 -7.01
CA ALA A 191 19.17 -0.21 -8.26
C ALA A 191 19.67 -1.16 -9.39
N SER A 192 19.74 -2.47 -9.16
CA SER A 192 19.99 -3.47 -10.20
C SER A 192 18.70 -3.94 -10.89
N ASP A 193 17.52 -3.76 -10.28
CA ASP A 193 16.26 -4.01 -10.99
C ASP A 193 16.06 -2.96 -12.08
N THR A 194 15.90 -3.42 -13.31
CA THR A 194 15.58 -2.60 -14.48
C THR A 194 14.27 -3.02 -15.16
N THR A 195 13.61 -4.07 -14.66
CA THR A 195 12.34 -4.58 -15.17
C THR A 195 11.18 -3.62 -14.90
N TRP A 196 11.34 -2.69 -13.95
CA TRP A 196 10.40 -1.57 -13.74
C TRP A 196 10.12 -0.76 -15.02
N LYS A 197 11.04 -0.75 -15.99
CA LYS A 197 10.81 -0.13 -17.31
C LYS A 197 9.69 -0.84 -18.09
N THR A 198 9.69 -2.17 -18.05
CA THR A 198 8.63 -3.02 -18.62
C THR A 198 7.33 -2.87 -17.85
N ARG A 199 7.40 -2.90 -16.50
CA ARG A 199 6.24 -2.68 -15.63
C ARG A 199 5.57 -1.30 -15.91
N LYS A 200 6.38 -0.24 -16.08
CA LYS A 200 5.94 1.11 -16.47
C LYS A 200 5.29 1.12 -17.84
N ALA A 201 5.89 0.47 -18.84
CA ALA A 201 5.34 0.41 -20.20
C ALA A 201 3.97 -0.30 -20.25
N HIS A 202 3.81 -1.42 -19.54
CA HIS A 202 2.53 -2.13 -19.43
C HIS A 202 1.47 -1.26 -18.74
N MET A 203 1.84 -0.63 -17.63
CA MET A 203 0.96 0.26 -16.87
C MET A 203 0.52 1.50 -17.66
N GLU A 204 1.43 2.13 -18.40
CA GLU A 204 1.08 3.22 -19.31
C GLU A 204 0.12 2.75 -20.41
N ALA A 205 0.32 1.55 -20.97
CA ALA A 205 -0.58 0.98 -21.96
C ALA A 205 -1.97 0.73 -21.36
N THR A 206 -2.08 0.24 -20.12
CA THR A 206 -3.35 0.10 -19.40
C THR A 206 -4.05 1.47 -19.25
N ILE A 207 -3.38 2.50 -18.71
CA ILE A 207 -3.99 3.82 -18.49
C ILE A 207 -4.43 4.47 -19.82
N LYS A 208 -3.64 4.30 -20.88
CA LYS A 208 -3.96 4.83 -22.23
C LYS A 208 -5.15 4.11 -22.86
N ASN A 209 -5.16 2.77 -22.82
CA ASN A 209 -6.00 1.95 -23.70
C ASN A 209 -7.20 1.28 -23.02
N ASN A 210 -7.16 1.00 -21.71
CA ASN A 210 -8.25 0.32 -21.02
C ASN A 210 -9.44 1.27 -20.79
N PRO A 211 -10.64 0.99 -21.32
CA PRO A 211 -11.80 1.89 -21.21
C PRO A 211 -12.39 1.96 -19.80
N LEU A 212 -12.08 0.99 -18.92
CA LEU A 212 -12.51 0.96 -17.53
C LEU A 212 -11.54 1.69 -16.58
N ALA A 213 -10.27 1.89 -16.97
CA ALA A 213 -9.25 2.51 -16.13
C ALA A 213 -9.68 3.88 -15.53
N PRO A 214 -10.30 4.82 -16.27
CA PRO A 214 -10.77 6.11 -15.73
C PRO A 214 -11.86 5.98 -14.65
N TYR A 215 -12.60 4.88 -14.65
CA TYR A 215 -13.73 4.66 -13.75
C TYR A 215 -13.38 3.79 -12.54
N VAL A 216 -12.31 2.99 -12.64
CA VAL A 216 -11.90 1.99 -11.65
C VAL A 216 -10.64 2.40 -10.89
N ILE A 217 -9.59 2.88 -11.58
CA ILE A 217 -8.38 3.36 -10.92
C ILE A 217 -8.73 4.67 -10.20
N ARG A 218 -8.34 4.80 -8.93
CA ARG A 218 -8.50 6.03 -8.15
C ARG A 218 -7.20 6.83 -8.07
N SER A 219 -6.11 6.11 -7.93
CA SER A 219 -4.79 6.67 -7.66
C SER A 219 -3.71 5.70 -8.13
N PHE A 220 -2.56 6.25 -8.53
CA PHE A 220 -1.42 5.52 -9.07
C PHE A 220 -0.11 5.89 -8.36
N ASP A 221 0.46 4.92 -7.63
CA ASP A 221 1.71 5.09 -6.90
C ASP A 221 2.91 4.73 -7.78
N VAL A 222 3.75 5.73 -8.07
CA VAL A 222 5.01 5.59 -8.83
C VAL A 222 6.11 5.09 -7.89
N GLY A 223 5.92 3.88 -7.37
CA GLY A 223 6.75 3.27 -6.35
C GLY A 223 6.02 3.10 -5.01
N THR A 224 6.41 2.03 -4.31
CA THR A 224 6.10 1.76 -2.91
C THR A 224 7.41 1.63 -2.17
N GLU A 225 7.56 2.38 -1.08
CA GLU A 225 8.82 2.62 -0.34
C GLU A 225 10.04 3.10 -1.20
N PRO A 226 9.87 3.88 -2.30
CA PRO A 226 10.94 4.16 -3.25
C PRO A 226 12.08 5.05 -2.72
N LEU A 227 11.88 5.74 -1.58
CA LEU A 227 12.91 6.53 -0.89
C LEU A 227 13.62 5.74 0.21
N MET A 228 13.02 4.64 0.67
CA MET A 228 13.58 3.69 1.65
C MET A 228 14.50 2.69 0.94
N ASP A 229 13.95 1.94 -0.02
CA ASP A 229 14.67 0.91 -0.78
C ASP A 229 15.64 1.50 -1.82
N GLN A 230 15.32 2.70 -2.32
CA GLN A 230 16.08 3.43 -3.34
C GLN A 230 16.40 2.62 -4.63
N PRO A 231 15.42 1.89 -5.22
CA PRO A 231 15.63 1.14 -6.47
C PRO A 231 15.87 2.06 -7.68
N VAL A 232 15.60 3.36 -7.55
CA VAL A 232 15.94 4.38 -8.54
C VAL A 232 16.40 5.65 -7.82
N ASN A 233 17.23 6.48 -8.48
CA ASN A 233 17.63 7.76 -7.89
C ASN A 233 16.42 8.71 -7.75
N PRO A 234 16.13 9.26 -6.55
CA PRO A 234 14.97 10.12 -6.35
C PRO A 234 14.96 11.38 -7.23
N SER A 235 16.11 12.03 -7.42
CA SER A 235 16.23 13.30 -8.12
C SER A 235 16.26 13.15 -9.64
N SER A 236 17.03 12.18 -10.16
CA SER A 236 17.25 12.02 -11.60
C SER A 236 16.37 10.97 -12.28
N VAL A 237 15.62 10.16 -11.52
CA VAL A 237 14.74 9.13 -12.09
C VAL A 237 13.32 9.20 -11.51
N LEU A 238 13.14 9.18 -10.19
CA LEU A 238 11.79 9.14 -9.58
C LEU A 238 10.97 10.42 -9.87
N ILE A 239 11.53 11.60 -9.60
CA ILE A 239 10.86 12.89 -9.83
C ILE A 239 10.48 13.11 -11.31
N PRO A 240 11.34 12.80 -12.30
CA PRO A 240 10.94 12.73 -13.71
C PRO A 240 9.82 11.71 -13.98
N MET A 241 9.93 10.49 -13.44
CA MET A 241 8.95 9.42 -13.66
C MET A 241 7.56 9.78 -13.14
N ILE A 242 7.45 10.44 -11.98
CA ILE A 242 6.19 10.96 -11.44
C ILE A 242 5.53 11.92 -12.45
N LYS A 243 6.30 12.83 -13.04
CA LYS A 243 5.80 13.80 -14.03
C LYS A 243 5.33 13.11 -15.33
N GLU A 244 6.08 12.14 -15.83
CA GLU A 244 5.72 11.36 -17.02
C GLU A 244 4.40 10.60 -16.83
N VAL A 245 4.25 9.88 -15.70
CA VAL A 245 3.04 9.10 -15.40
C VAL A 245 1.84 10.03 -15.16
N LYS A 246 2.05 11.14 -14.45
CA LYS A 246 1.03 12.17 -14.20
C LYS A 246 0.48 12.78 -15.50
N ALA A 247 1.33 13.11 -16.47
CA ALA A 247 0.91 13.60 -17.78
C ALA A 247 0.06 12.61 -18.60
N ILE A 248 0.11 11.31 -18.28
CA ILE A 248 -0.69 10.26 -18.92
C ILE A 248 -1.98 9.97 -18.13
N ALA A 249 -1.94 10.12 -16.81
CA ALA A 249 -3.03 9.82 -15.88
C ALA A 249 -4.03 10.97 -15.69
N GLU A 250 -3.56 12.22 -15.66
CA GLU A 250 -4.41 13.41 -15.48
C GLU A 250 -5.52 13.54 -16.54
N PRO A 251 -5.27 13.32 -17.86
CA PRO A 251 -6.32 13.36 -18.88
C PRO A 251 -7.38 12.24 -18.73
N LYS A 252 -7.15 11.27 -17.84
CA LYS A 252 -8.08 10.19 -17.47
C LYS A 252 -8.74 10.43 -16.10
N GLY A 253 -8.42 11.53 -15.41
CA GLY A 253 -8.88 11.81 -14.04
C GLY A 253 -8.22 10.94 -12.97
N VAL A 254 -7.13 10.22 -13.29
CA VAL A 254 -6.42 9.35 -12.34
C VAL A 254 -5.35 10.16 -11.61
N GLN A 255 -5.40 10.15 -10.27
CA GLN A 255 -4.43 10.84 -9.41
C GLN A 255 -3.09 10.08 -9.37
N VAL A 256 -1.96 10.78 -9.20
CA VAL A 256 -0.62 10.17 -9.17
C VAL A 256 0.18 10.63 -7.95
N GLY A 257 0.96 9.71 -7.35
CA GLY A 257 1.82 10.01 -6.21
C GLY A 257 2.89 8.93 -5.99
N ILE A 258 3.32 8.73 -4.74
CA ILE A 258 4.10 7.58 -4.28
C ILE A 258 3.53 7.09 -2.95
N SER A 259 3.77 5.82 -2.60
CA SER A 259 3.41 5.22 -1.30
C SER A 259 4.67 5.05 -0.44
N GLU A 260 4.73 5.65 0.76
CA GLU A 260 6.02 5.81 1.47
C GLU A 260 5.88 5.98 3.00
N LEU A 261 6.92 5.60 3.77
CA LEU A 261 7.02 5.87 5.22
C LEU A 261 7.45 7.32 5.47
N ARG A 262 7.02 7.90 6.62
CA ARG A 262 7.54 9.19 7.11
C ARG A 262 9.07 9.24 7.16
N TYR A 263 9.70 8.16 7.63
CA TYR A 263 11.15 8.08 7.86
C TYR A 263 11.97 8.35 6.59
N SER A 264 11.53 7.80 5.46
CA SER A 264 12.24 7.79 4.19
C SER A 264 12.40 9.19 3.58
N TYR A 265 11.42 10.08 3.80
CA TYR A 265 11.53 11.50 3.46
C TYR A 265 12.63 12.25 4.22
N GLY A 266 13.14 11.69 5.33
CA GLY A 266 14.34 12.18 6.02
C GLY A 266 15.65 11.79 5.30
N LEU A 267 15.67 10.63 4.62
CA LEU A 267 16.86 10.09 3.96
C LEU A 267 17.28 10.88 2.72
N VAL A 268 16.31 11.40 1.97
CA VAL A 268 16.54 12.10 0.69
C VAL A 268 16.70 13.62 0.82
N GLY A 269 16.53 14.15 2.03
CA GLY A 269 16.66 15.58 2.31
C GLY A 269 15.46 16.45 1.87
N SER A 270 15.33 17.61 2.50
CA SER A 270 14.14 18.48 2.38
C SER A 270 13.82 18.94 0.96
N SER A 271 14.82 19.16 0.10
CA SER A 271 14.62 19.60 -1.30
C SER A 271 13.92 18.52 -2.16
N VAL A 272 14.32 17.26 -2.01
CA VAL A 272 13.71 16.14 -2.75
C VAL A 272 12.31 15.86 -2.20
N SER A 273 12.18 15.78 -0.88
CA SER A 273 10.90 15.55 -0.20
C SER A 273 9.86 16.62 -0.54
N SER A 274 10.26 17.90 -0.56
CA SER A 274 9.36 19.01 -0.94
C SER A 274 8.89 18.91 -2.40
N GLN A 275 9.76 18.47 -3.32
CA GLN A 275 9.38 18.24 -4.72
C GLN A 275 8.39 17.09 -4.86
N ILE A 276 8.59 15.99 -4.12
CA ILE A 276 7.66 14.84 -4.13
C ILE A 276 6.28 15.25 -3.56
N PHE A 277 6.24 15.92 -2.40
CA PHE A 277 4.98 16.44 -1.84
C PHE A 277 4.31 17.50 -2.73
N SER A 278 5.07 18.27 -3.51
CA SER A 278 4.51 19.20 -4.48
C SER A 278 3.83 18.46 -5.65
N LEU A 279 4.52 17.46 -6.24
CA LEU A 279 4.10 16.75 -7.45
C LEU A 279 2.96 15.74 -7.25
N GLY A 280 2.92 15.02 -6.12
CA GLY A 280 1.88 14.02 -5.86
C GLY A 280 0.51 14.65 -5.56
N ASP A 281 -0.58 14.06 -6.04
CA ASP A 281 -1.95 14.57 -5.85
C ASP A 281 -2.53 14.30 -4.45
N TYR A 282 -1.91 13.39 -3.72
CA TYR A 282 -2.33 12.86 -2.42
C TYR A 282 -1.10 12.56 -1.56
N VAL A 283 -1.32 12.08 -0.33
CA VAL A 283 -0.29 11.45 0.50
C VAL A 283 -0.70 10.00 0.77
N HIS A 284 0.08 9.07 0.22
CA HIS A 284 -0.05 7.64 0.46
C HIS A 284 1.05 7.20 1.43
N ALA A 285 0.62 6.79 2.63
CA ALA A 285 1.49 6.59 3.79
C ALA A 285 1.60 5.11 4.18
N HIS A 286 2.81 4.68 4.53
CA HIS A 286 3.07 3.40 5.15
C HIS A 286 3.20 3.58 6.67
N GLU A 287 2.26 2.98 7.41
CA GLU A 287 2.11 3.07 8.86
C GLU A 287 2.23 1.67 9.45
N LEU A 288 3.44 1.26 9.81
CA LEU A 288 3.77 -0.08 10.30
C LEU A 288 4.32 -0.02 11.75
N PRO A 289 3.50 0.28 12.79
CA PRO A 289 4.01 0.53 14.15
C PRO A 289 4.78 -0.63 14.77
N PHE A 290 4.55 -1.88 14.34
CA PHE A 290 5.32 -3.06 14.77
C PHE A 290 6.83 -2.95 14.47
N LEU A 291 7.20 -2.21 13.42
CA LEU A 291 8.59 -1.96 13.01
C LEU A 291 9.23 -0.79 13.77
N SER A 292 8.49 -0.10 14.65
CA SER A 292 9.02 0.99 15.48
C SER A 292 9.87 0.48 16.65
N GLY A 293 10.92 1.24 16.99
CA GLY A 293 11.74 0.99 18.18
C GLY A 293 10.98 1.12 19.51
N SER A 294 9.84 1.81 19.52
CA SER A 294 8.95 1.98 20.68
C SER A 294 7.79 1.00 20.74
N ALA A 295 7.69 0.05 19.80
CA ALA A 295 6.56 -0.88 19.68
C ALA A 295 6.34 -1.76 20.92
N THR A 296 5.07 -1.95 21.30
CA THR A 296 4.65 -2.81 22.42
C THR A 296 3.46 -3.71 22.03
N THR A 297 2.27 -3.13 21.85
CA THR A 297 1.07 -3.83 21.36
C THR A 297 0.34 -2.96 20.33
N GLY A 298 -0.46 -3.55 19.45
CA GLY A 298 -1.25 -2.79 18.47
C GLY A 298 -2.22 -1.81 19.12
N SER A 299 -2.83 -2.20 20.24
CA SER A 299 -3.67 -1.33 21.09
C SER A 299 -2.93 -0.14 21.71
N ALA A 300 -1.60 -0.15 21.76
CA ALA A 300 -0.78 0.93 22.30
C ALA A 300 -0.08 1.77 21.21
N ALA A 301 -0.37 1.52 19.93
CA ALA A 301 0.37 2.10 18.81
C ALA A 301 -0.10 3.51 18.38
N TRP A 302 -1.24 4.00 18.89
CA TRP A 302 -1.79 5.31 18.52
C TRP A 302 -0.79 6.49 18.59
N PRO A 303 0.09 6.62 19.61
CA PRO A 303 1.07 7.71 19.65
C PRO A 303 2.06 7.74 18.48
N SER A 304 2.33 6.58 17.85
CA SER A 304 3.15 6.49 16.64
C SER A 304 2.40 7.09 15.45
N LEU A 305 1.22 6.54 15.15
CA LEU A 305 0.36 6.99 14.05
C LEU A 305 -0.03 8.46 14.17
N GLN A 306 -0.35 8.93 15.38
CA GLN A 306 -0.69 10.34 15.59
C GLN A 306 0.51 11.27 15.34
N SER A 307 1.75 10.84 15.66
CA SER A 307 2.97 11.59 15.35
C SER A 307 3.17 11.72 13.84
N ASP A 308 2.94 10.63 13.12
CA ASP A 308 3.28 10.53 11.70
C ASP A 308 2.19 11.16 10.83
N LEU A 309 0.90 10.94 11.14
CA LEU A 309 -0.22 11.68 10.54
C LEU A 309 -0.12 13.21 10.76
N LYS A 310 0.31 13.67 11.94
CA LYS A 310 0.53 15.11 12.18
C LYS A 310 1.62 15.67 11.27
N TRP A 311 2.71 14.92 11.07
CA TRP A 311 3.79 15.32 10.18
C TRP A 311 3.35 15.31 8.70
N PHE A 312 2.69 14.24 8.25
CA PHE A 312 2.12 14.13 6.91
C PHE A 312 1.12 15.26 6.64
N SER A 313 0.23 15.57 7.59
CA SER A 313 -0.69 16.70 7.48
C SER A 313 0.05 18.02 7.25
N GLN A 314 1.15 18.27 7.96
CA GLN A 314 1.97 19.48 7.80
C GLN A 314 2.66 19.54 6.41
N GLN A 315 3.10 18.41 5.85
CA GLN A 315 3.73 18.38 4.51
C GLN A 315 2.69 18.39 3.37
N SER A 316 1.49 17.88 3.61
CA SER A 316 0.47 17.59 2.58
C SER A 316 -0.09 18.83 1.85
N ASN A 317 0.04 20.03 2.43
CA ASN A 317 -0.71 21.23 2.03
C ASN A 317 -2.24 20.97 1.86
N GLY A 318 -2.81 20.13 2.73
CA GLY A 318 -4.24 19.79 2.73
C GLY A 318 -4.67 18.70 1.73
N LYS A 319 -3.72 18.05 1.05
CA LYS A 319 -3.99 16.86 0.21
C LYS A 319 -4.52 15.69 1.05
N LYS A 320 -5.37 14.84 0.44
CA LYS A 320 -5.95 13.66 1.12
C LYS A 320 -4.85 12.69 1.56
N ILE A 321 -4.91 12.26 2.82
CA ILE A 321 -4.05 11.23 3.38
C ILE A 321 -4.78 9.88 3.33
N THR A 322 -4.06 8.85 2.90
CA THR A 322 -4.50 7.45 2.93
C THR A 322 -3.34 6.58 3.42
N LEU A 323 -3.58 5.70 4.39
CA LEU A 323 -2.60 4.69 4.81
C LEU A 323 -2.67 3.54 3.80
N THR A 324 -1.82 3.56 2.78
CA THR A 324 -1.75 2.54 1.73
C THR A 324 -1.09 1.24 2.18
N GLU A 325 -0.41 1.26 3.32
CA GLU A 325 -0.05 0.05 4.03
C GLU A 325 -0.15 0.30 5.53
N THR A 326 -0.96 -0.51 6.20
CA THR A 326 -0.89 -0.63 7.65
C THR A 326 -1.32 -2.02 8.11
N GLY A 327 -0.78 -2.46 9.24
CA GLY A 327 -1.09 -3.75 9.83
C GLY A 327 -0.26 -4.01 11.08
N TRP A 328 -0.64 -5.05 11.83
CA TRP A 328 0.16 -5.59 12.93
C TRP A 328 0.12 -7.12 12.84
N PRO A 329 1.26 -7.83 12.92
CA PRO A 329 1.30 -9.24 12.63
C PRO A 329 0.89 -10.13 13.81
N ARG A 330 0.38 -11.31 13.48
CA ARG A 330 -0.02 -12.34 14.45
C ARG A 330 1.11 -13.30 14.85
N ASN A 331 2.25 -13.24 14.16
CA ASN A 331 3.47 -14.01 14.42
C ASN A 331 4.70 -13.23 13.90
N THR A 332 5.91 -13.80 13.99
CA THR A 332 7.15 -13.18 13.48
C THR A 332 7.85 -14.07 12.44
N ALA A 333 7.09 -14.74 11.58
CA ALA A 333 7.63 -15.62 10.55
C ALA A 333 8.30 -14.83 9.42
N GLU A 334 7.67 -13.73 9.01
CA GLU A 334 8.15 -12.86 7.93
C GLU A 334 9.03 -11.73 8.48
N TRP A 335 8.45 -10.79 9.24
CA TRP A 335 9.19 -9.66 9.79
C TRP A 335 9.46 -9.78 11.30
N LYS A 336 10.61 -9.24 11.70
CA LYS A 336 10.98 -9.01 13.10
C LYS A 336 10.53 -7.61 13.52
N SER A 337 10.20 -7.44 14.80
CA SER A 337 9.82 -6.14 15.34
C SER A 337 10.99 -5.16 15.41
N GLY A 338 10.67 -3.87 15.38
CA GLY A 338 11.64 -2.81 15.71
C GLY A 338 12.02 -2.77 17.19
N SER A 339 11.18 -3.34 18.06
CA SER A 339 11.38 -3.36 19.51
C SER A 339 11.27 -4.75 20.12
N LYS A 340 12.15 -5.05 21.09
CA LYS A 340 12.09 -6.27 21.90
C LYS A 340 10.81 -6.41 22.73
N ASN A 341 10.07 -5.32 22.92
CA ASN A 341 8.83 -5.27 23.69
C ASN A 341 7.58 -5.54 22.82
N ALA A 342 7.74 -5.64 21.50
CA ALA A 342 6.61 -5.75 20.57
C ALA A 342 6.04 -7.17 20.52
N VAL A 343 4.74 -7.30 20.78
CA VAL A 343 4.03 -8.58 20.81
C VAL A 343 3.31 -8.81 19.48
N ALA A 344 3.82 -9.71 18.64
CA ALA A 344 3.07 -10.23 17.50
C ALA A 344 2.04 -11.27 18.00
N SER A 345 0.74 -11.00 17.82
CA SER A 345 -0.34 -11.90 18.25
C SER A 345 -1.69 -11.48 17.64
N THR A 346 -2.67 -12.39 17.59
CA THR A 346 -4.05 -12.09 17.18
C THR A 346 -4.66 -10.93 17.97
N SER A 347 -4.46 -10.91 19.30
CA SER A 347 -4.94 -9.82 20.15
C SER A 347 -4.27 -8.48 19.83
N SER A 348 -3.02 -8.50 19.37
CA SER A 348 -2.31 -7.28 18.94
C SER A 348 -2.82 -6.78 17.58
N SER A 349 -3.13 -7.68 16.65
CA SER A 349 -3.73 -7.34 15.35
C SER A 349 -5.13 -6.76 15.49
N GLU A 350 -5.98 -7.39 16.32
CA GLU A 350 -7.30 -6.84 16.69
C GLU A 350 -7.15 -5.51 17.43
N GLY A 351 -6.19 -5.39 18.35
CA GLY A 351 -5.89 -4.12 19.03
C GLY A 351 -5.46 -3.00 18.09
N TRP A 352 -4.71 -3.31 17.02
CA TRP A 352 -4.32 -2.31 16.02
C TRP A 352 -5.50 -1.87 15.14
N MET A 353 -6.31 -2.83 14.67
CA MET A 353 -7.54 -2.51 13.95
C MET A 353 -8.48 -1.65 14.79
N ASN A 354 -8.61 -1.93 16.10
CA ASN A 354 -9.41 -1.12 17.00
C ASN A 354 -8.86 0.30 17.14
N VAL A 355 -7.53 0.48 17.26
CA VAL A 355 -6.91 1.82 17.26
C VAL A 355 -7.25 2.62 15.98
N LEU A 356 -7.26 1.98 14.81
CA LEU A 356 -7.67 2.63 13.55
C LEU A 356 -9.17 3.00 13.54
N ASN A 357 -10.03 2.17 14.12
CA ASN A 357 -11.47 2.43 14.20
C ASN A 357 -11.81 3.52 15.24
N ASP A 358 -11.28 3.39 16.46
CA ASP A 358 -11.61 4.23 17.62
C ASP A 358 -11.13 5.67 17.44
N HIS A 359 -9.94 5.85 16.83
CA HIS A 359 -9.37 7.17 16.54
C HIS A 359 -9.86 7.79 15.21
N CYS A 360 -10.95 7.28 14.61
CA CYS A 360 -11.53 7.89 13.40
C CYS A 360 -11.90 9.37 13.57
N SER A 361 -12.25 9.83 14.78
CA SER A 361 -12.54 11.25 15.03
C SER A 361 -11.26 12.10 14.97
N ASP A 362 -10.18 11.64 15.59
CA ASP A 362 -8.88 12.32 15.53
C ASP A 362 -8.34 12.37 14.09
N MET A 363 -8.45 11.26 13.36
CA MET A 363 -8.02 11.19 11.97
C MET A 363 -8.82 12.13 11.05
N LYS A 364 -10.12 12.33 11.30
CA LYS A 364 -10.94 13.36 10.66
C LYS A 364 -10.53 14.79 11.01
N SER A 365 -9.98 15.01 12.21
CA SER A 365 -9.46 16.32 12.64
C SER A 365 -8.05 16.61 12.14
N ILE A 366 -7.22 15.59 11.93
CA ILE A 366 -5.84 15.74 11.41
C ILE A 366 -5.84 15.90 9.89
N ALA A 367 -6.56 15.04 9.14
CA ALA A 367 -6.55 15.06 7.68
C ALA A 367 -7.76 15.83 7.12
N GLY A 368 -7.56 17.14 6.93
CA GLY A 368 -8.56 18.17 6.62
C GLY A 368 -9.83 17.73 5.87
N LYS A 369 -9.80 17.67 4.53
CA LYS A 369 -10.99 17.33 3.74
C LYS A 369 -11.18 15.83 3.62
N GLY A 370 -11.95 15.26 4.56
CA GLY A 370 -12.47 13.90 4.46
C GLY A 370 -11.61 12.81 5.08
N GLY A 371 -10.86 13.12 6.14
CA GLY A 371 -10.25 12.15 7.06
C GLY A 371 -9.10 11.33 6.48
N VAL A 372 -8.82 10.18 7.10
CA VAL A 372 -7.75 9.25 6.72
C VAL A 372 -8.37 7.91 6.31
N GLY A 373 -8.25 7.56 5.03
CA GLY A 373 -8.54 6.20 4.59
C GLY A 373 -7.38 5.27 4.96
N TRP A 374 -7.61 3.97 5.09
CA TRP A 374 -6.53 3.02 5.38
C TRP A 374 -6.77 1.66 4.71
N PHE A 375 -5.68 1.01 4.32
CA PHE A 375 -5.61 -0.33 3.72
C PHE A 375 -4.91 -1.29 4.67
N TRP A 376 -5.53 -2.44 4.94
CA TRP A 376 -4.86 -3.51 5.70
C TRP A 376 -3.89 -4.30 4.80
N SER A 377 -2.61 -4.36 5.19
CA SER A 377 -1.67 -5.38 4.73
C SER A 377 -1.87 -6.64 5.57
N THR A 378 -2.33 -7.77 5.01
CA THR A 378 -2.71 -8.05 3.60
C THR A 378 -4.07 -8.74 3.53
N TRP A 379 -4.54 -9.02 2.31
CA TRP A 379 -5.67 -9.90 2.11
C TRP A 379 -5.38 -11.30 2.66
N ASN A 380 -4.34 -11.97 2.17
CA ASN A 380 -4.07 -13.36 2.50
C ASN A 380 -2.77 -13.58 3.28
N ASP A 381 -2.78 -14.53 4.23
CA ASP A 381 -1.55 -14.99 4.92
C ASP A 381 -0.54 -15.65 3.97
N GLY A 382 -0.99 -16.16 2.82
CA GLY A 382 -0.11 -16.65 1.76
C GLY A 382 0.65 -15.54 1.03
N ASP A 383 0.21 -14.27 1.16
CA ASP A 383 0.89 -13.11 0.59
C ASP A 383 2.00 -12.63 1.55
N ILE A 384 1.65 -12.44 2.83
CA ILE A 384 2.57 -12.05 3.92
C ILE A 384 2.16 -12.82 5.20
N PRO A 385 2.95 -13.83 5.65
CA PRO A 385 2.59 -14.69 6.77
C PRO A 385 2.28 -13.97 8.08
N GLY A 386 1.06 -14.11 8.57
CA GLY A 386 0.59 -13.53 9.84
C GLY A 386 -0.06 -12.16 9.72
N TYR A 387 -0.04 -11.54 8.54
CA TYR A 387 -0.67 -10.25 8.25
C TYR A 387 -2.05 -10.38 7.58
N GLY A 388 -2.42 -11.55 7.05
CA GLY A 388 -3.67 -11.73 6.30
C GLY A 388 -4.95 -11.47 7.10
N VAL A 389 -5.95 -10.84 6.47
CA VAL A 389 -7.35 -10.81 6.93
C VAL A 389 -8.02 -12.18 6.78
N VAL A 390 -7.60 -12.94 5.76
CA VAL A 390 -7.93 -14.35 5.58
C VAL A 390 -6.67 -15.22 5.54
N ASP A 391 -6.79 -16.47 5.99
CA ASP A 391 -5.75 -17.47 5.89
C ASP A 391 -5.63 -18.02 4.44
N SER A 392 -4.68 -18.91 4.20
CA SER A 392 -4.49 -19.55 2.90
C SER A 392 -5.65 -20.44 2.44
N SER A 393 -6.65 -20.72 3.30
CA SER A 393 -7.93 -21.36 2.93
C SER A 393 -9.05 -20.37 2.61
N GLY A 394 -8.82 -19.06 2.76
CA GLY A 394 -9.82 -18.00 2.56
C GLY A 394 -10.71 -17.74 3.78
N LYS A 395 -10.38 -18.32 4.94
CA LYS A 395 -11.13 -18.16 6.19
C LYS A 395 -10.60 -16.97 7.00
N ALA A 396 -11.48 -16.21 7.65
CA ALA A 396 -11.11 -15.07 8.48
C ALA A 396 -10.11 -15.46 9.59
N THR A 397 -9.03 -14.68 9.73
CA THR A 397 -7.94 -14.91 10.68
C THR A 397 -8.22 -14.37 12.08
N PHE A 398 -9.08 -13.36 12.17
CA PHE A 398 -9.58 -12.70 13.39
C PHE A 398 -10.92 -12.01 13.10
N SER A 399 -11.54 -11.33 14.09
CA SER A 399 -12.83 -10.65 13.90
C SER A 399 -12.70 -9.31 13.16
N PHE A 400 -12.17 -9.34 11.93
CA PHE A 400 -11.91 -8.13 11.15
C PHE A 400 -13.20 -7.33 10.84
N LYS A 401 -13.23 -6.06 11.26
CA LYS A 401 -14.32 -5.09 11.04
C LYS A 401 -13.73 -3.67 10.89
N GLY A 402 -13.23 -3.33 9.71
CA GLY A 402 -12.68 -2.00 9.44
C GLY A 402 -13.75 -0.95 9.13
N VAL A 403 -13.50 0.31 9.53
CA VAL A 403 -14.26 1.48 9.07
C VAL A 403 -13.35 2.54 8.45
N THR A 404 -13.83 3.22 7.39
CA THR A 404 -13.14 4.40 6.82
C THR A 404 -13.41 5.62 7.69
N CYS A 405 -12.36 6.40 7.93
CA CYS A 405 -12.42 7.72 8.53
C CYS A 405 -12.38 8.84 7.45
#